data_AF-A0A2K3DI80-F1
#
_entry.id   AF-A0A2K3DI80-F1
#
_cell.length_a   1.000
_cell.length_b   1.000
_cell.length_c   1.000
_cell.angle_alpha   90.00
_cell.angle_beta   90.00
_cell.angle_gamma   90.00
#
_symmetry.space_group_name_H-M   'P 1'
#
loop_
_entity.id
_entity.type
_entity.pdbx_description
1 polymer ?
#
loop_
_entity_poly.entity_id
_entity_poly.type
_entity_poly.pdbx_seq_one_letter_code
_entity_poly.pdbx_strand_id
1 'polypeptide(L)'
;MLMKFSSGALSRAGLIRAWPSFTQRVARPSPVADPRQTATWRSGQGLGGWIRSRAVETSAGPSGDEITKLLWELPPDLSARVSIALWDLKEQVAAKSAQFAAQSDQVAAQSAQVLAMAVKLAAKSDKLAAKSDKLAAKTEELHRTKQSLSRALYAAGVVNARTLLEYVVMQWEEELFCSVGRVKRHKVFKAGLRKRKELVKCLRRDVPTWVHAGMDEEQMVEDMAKNLEAVMLDASNNIHTFHPVIGLTLLKTGHSAPTVAALACLADSMGVLCHIMEVKTMGDQRDENDNDVTSV
;
A
#
# COMPACT_ATOMS: atom_id res chain seq x y z
N MET A 1 -26.44 -68.59 8.70
CA MET A 1 -25.69 -68.05 9.85
C MET A 1 -25.53 -66.55 9.61
N LEU A 2 -26.48 -65.75 10.09
CA LEU A 2 -26.51 -64.30 9.92
C LEU A 2 -25.74 -63.65 11.08
N MET A 3 -24.71 -62.85 10.79
CA MET A 3 -24.14 -61.93 11.77
C MET A 3 -24.40 -60.48 11.36
N LYS A 4 -25.16 -59.81 12.22
CA LYS A 4 -25.54 -58.39 12.19
C LYS A 4 -24.33 -57.53 12.56
N PHE A 5 -24.01 -56.52 11.76
CA PHE A 5 -23.17 -55.40 12.19
C PHE A 5 -24.04 -54.37 12.91
N SER A 6 -23.69 -54.10 14.16
CA SER A 6 -24.35 -53.11 15.01
C SER A 6 -23.64 -51.76 14.86
N SER A 7 -24.40 -50.74 14.45
CA SER A 7 -23.97 -49.35 14.41
C SER A 7 -23.92 -48.77 15.82
N GLY A 8 -22.71 -48.45 16.28
CA GLY A 8 -22.48 -47.70 17.51
C GLY A 8 -22.54 -46.19 17.25
N ALA A 9 -23.65 -45.57 17.63
CA ALA A 9 -23.81 -44.13 17.71
C ALA A 9 -23.01 -43.58 18.91
N LEU A 10 -22.18 -42.56 18.68
CA LEU A 10 -21.62 -41.73 19.75
C LEU A 10 -22.35 -40.38 19.76
N SER A 11 -23.15 -40.24 20.81
CA SER A 11 -23.98 -39.09 21.11
C SER A 11 -23.19 -37.98 21.78
N ARG A 12 -23.70 -36.76 21.56
CA ARG A 12 -23.29 -35.46 22.09
C ARG A 12 -23.29 -35.40 23.62
N ALA A 13 -22.28 -34.72 24.17
CA ALA A 13 -22.36 -33.79 25.31
C ALA A 13 -21.03 -32.99 25.26
N GLY A 14 -20.93 -31.68 25.26
CA GLY A 14 -21.76 -30.64 25.85
C GLY A 14 -20.79 -29.75 26.63
N LEU A 15 -20.61 -28.48 26.21
CA LEU A 15 -20.18 -27.37 27.05
C LEU A 15 -20.11 -26.09 26.20
N ILE A 16 -21.27 -25.45 26.11
CA ILE A 16 -21.40 -24.04 25.78
C ILE A 16 -20.83 -23.28 26.99
N ARG A 17 -19.62 -22.71 26.87
CA ARG A 17 -19.18 -21.64 27.76
C ARG A 17 -19.48 -20.32 27.07
N ALA A 18 -20.55 -19.69 27.54
CA ALA A 18 -20.83 -18.28 27.34
C ALA A 18 -19.61 -17.46 27.74
N TRP A 19 -19.14 -16.60 26.83
CA TRP A 19 -18.19 -15.55 27.15
C TRP A 19 -18.94 -14.22 27.32
N PRO A 20 -18.51 -13.36 28.25
CA PRO A 20 -19.26 -12.18 28.64
C PRO A 20 -19.27 -11.14 27.51
N SER A 21 -20.45 -10.58 27.26
CA SER A 21 -20.65 -9.39 26.45
C SER A 21 -19.82 -8.23 27.03
N PHE A 22 -18.68 -7.94 26.43
CA PHE A 22 -17.91 -6.75 26.74
C PHE A 22 -18.66 -5.54 26.16
N THR A 23 -19.45 -4.88 27.01
CA THR A 23 -20.07 -3.60 26.71
C THR A 23 -18.98 -2.54 26.62
N GLN A 24 -18.52 -2.26 25.40
CA GLN A 24 -17.63 -1.14 25.17
C GLN A 24 -18.42 0.15 25.30
N ARG A 25 -18.29 0.73 26.49
CA ARG A 25 -18.74 2.06 26.88
C ARG A 25 -18.16 3.06 25.88
N VAL A 26 -18.99 3.54 24.96
CA VAL A 26 -18.65 4.64 24.05
C VAL A 26 -18.37 5.87 24.91
N ALA A 27 -17.10 6.24 25.00
CA ALA A 27 -16.69 7.50 25.58
C ALA A 27 -17.26 8.63 24.73
N ARG A 28 -18.17 9.41 25.33
CA ARG A 28 -18.61 10.71 24.84
C ARG A 28 -17.38 11.60 24.62
N PRO A 29 -17.25 12.29 23.47
CA PRO A 29 -16.41 13.46 23.40
C PRO A 29 -17.06 14.59 24.20
N SER A 30 -16.33 15.14 25.17
CA SER A 30 -16.69 16.39 25.83
C SER A 30 -16.66 17.57 24.85
N PRO A 31 -17.48 18.60 25.09
CA PRO A 31 -17.75 19.67 24.13
C PRO A 31 -16.56 20.62 24.07
N VAL A 32 -16.04 20.86 22.87
CA VAL A 32 -15.13 21.99 22.62
C VAL A 32 -15.96 23.25 22.57
N ALA A 33 -15.49 24.23 23.32
CA ALA A 33 -16.13 25.50 23.57
C ALA A 33 -16.37 26.32 22.30
N ASP A 34 -17.56 26.93 22.35
CA ASP A 34 -18.12 28.00 21.55
C ASP A 34 -17.25 29.27 21.58
N PRO A 35 -17.04 29.92 20.42
CA PRO A 35 -17.00 31.37 20.39
C PRO A 35 -18.12 31.94 19.50
N ARG A 36 -19.32 32.06 20.09
CA ARG A 36 -20.34 33.03 19.73
C ARG A 36 -19.81 34.42 20.03
N GLN A 37 -19.45 35.13 18.97
CA GLN A 37 -19.70 36.55 18.66
C GLN A 37 -18.90 36.79 17.39
N THR A 38 -19.49 37.01 16.22
CA THR A 38 -20.32 38.19 15.92
C THR A 38 -21.12 38.01 14.62
N ALA A 39 -22.23 38.74 14.56
CA ALA A 39 -22.92 39.24 13.36
C ALA A 39 -23.74 38.24 12.53
N THR A 40 -24.98 38.08 13.00
CA THR A 40 -26.17 37.91 12.16
C THR A 40 -26.19 38.85 10.96
N TRP A 41 -26.20 38.30 9.74
CA TRP A 41 -26.95 38.87 8.63
C TRP A 41 -27.83 37.78 8.00
N ARG A 42 -29.12 37.99 8.19
CA ARG A 42 -30.23 37.28 7.60
C ARG A 42 -30.43 37.86 6.20
N SER A 43 -30.34 37.05 5.15
CA SER A 43 -30.89 37.40 3.84
C SER A 43 -31.74 36.24 3.33
N GLY A 44 -33.05 36.40 3.44
CA GLY A 44 -34.00 35.59 2.70
C GLY A 44 -34.32 36.22 1.34
N GLN A 45 -34.90 35.37 0.49
CA GLN A 45 -35.77 35.67 -0.66
C GLN A 45 -35.15 36.35 -1.89
N GLY A 46 -35.52 35.83 -3.07
CA GLY A 46 -35.58 36.63 -4.30
C GLY A 46 -35.28 35.87 -5.57
N LEU A 47 -36.32 35.35 -6.22
CA LEU A 47 -36.42 35.44 -7.68
C LEU A 47 -36.15 36.89 -8.09
N GLY A 48 -35.21 37.13 -9.00
CA GLY A 48 -34.99 38.46 -9.55
C GLY A 48 -33.59 38.63 -10.13
N GLY A 49 -33.53 38.93 -11.43
CA GLY A 49 -32.30 39.33 -12.09
C GLY A 49 -31.66 40.51 -11.36
N TRP A 50 -30.37 40.36 -11.06
CA TRP A 50 -29.51 41.48 -10.73
C TRP A 50 -28.34 41.42 -11.70
N ILE A 51 -28.63 41.93 -12.91
CA ILE A 51 -27.62 42.60 -13.70
C ILE A 51 -27.06 43.66 -12.76
N ARG A 52 -25.86 43.43 -12.21
CA ARG A 52 -25.12 44.50 -11.55
C ARG A 52 -24.57 45.37 -12.68
N SER A 53 -25.47 46.08 -13.35
CA SER A 53 -25.16 47.29 -14.07
C SER A 53 -24.55 48.18 -13.02
N ARG A 54 -23.22 48.19 -12.97
CA ARG A 54 -22.52 49.35 -12.45
C ARG A 54 -22.98 50.45 -13.39
N ALA A 55 -24.02 51.18 -12.97
CA ALA A 55 -24.26 52.50 -13.50
C ALA A 55 -22.89 53.16 -13.39
N VAL A 56 -22.27 53.38 -14.53
CA VAL A 56 -21.36 54.50 -14.67
C VAL A 56 -22.29 55.67 -14.39
N GLU A 57 -22.46 55.99 -13.11
CA GLU A 57 -22.66 57.37 -12.73
C GLU A 57 -21.50 58.07 -13.42
N THR A 58 -21.82 58.65 -14.57
CA THR A 58 -21.15 59.84 -15.04
C THR A 58 -21.36 60.84 -13.92
N SER A 59 -20.55 60.72 -12.87
CA SER A 59 -20.20 61.85 -12.06
C SER A 59 -19.59 62.80 -13.07
N ALA A 60 -20.46 63.68 -13.59
CA ALA A 60 -20.06 64.95 -14.14
C ALA A 60 -19.43 65.68 -12.97
N GLY A 61 -18.19 65.30 -12.67
CA GLY A 61 -17.35 66.06 -11.77
C GLY A 61 -17.22 67.46 -12.37
N PRO A 62 -17.00 68.48 -11.53
CA PRO A 62 -16.97 69.89 -11.93
C PRO A 62 -15.93 70.24 -13.03
N SER A 63 -15.10 69.30 -13.47
CA SER A 63 -14.08 69.49 -14.51
C SER A 63 -14.61 69.59 -15.94
N GLY A 64 -15.77 69.01 -16.27
CA GLY A 64 -16.28 69.00 -17.65
C GLY A 64 -16.68 70.39 -18.15
N ASP A 65 -17.31 71.16 -17.28
CA ASP A 65 -17.78 72.52 -17.55
C ASP A 65 -16.61 73.54 -17.58
N GLU A 66 -15.57 73.32 -16.77
CA GLU A 66 -14.36 74.15 -16.79
C GLU A 66 -13.50 73.94 -18.04
N ILE A 67 -13.35 72.68 -18.49
CA ILE A 67 -12.61 72.35 -19.72
C ILE A 67 -13.33 72.92 -20.95
N THR A 68 -14.66 72.84 -20.99
CA THR A 68 -15.45 73.39 -22.11
C THR A 68 -15.41 74.92 -22.13
N LYS A 69 -15.43 75.58 -20.96
CA LYS A 69 -15.27 77.04 -20.86
C LYS A 69 -13.89 77.51 -21.34
N LEU A 70 -12.81 76.83 -20.96
CA LEU A 70 -11.46 77.10 -21.44
C LEU A 70 -11.30 76.84 -22.96
N LEU A 71 -12.07 75.88 -23.51
CA LEU A 71 -12.07 75.57 -24.94
C LEU A 71 -12.70 76.68 -25.80
N TRP A 72 -13.67 77.43 -25.25
CA TRP A 72 -14.35 78.56 -25.91
C TRP A 72 -13.55 79.87 -25.88
N GLU A 73 -12.60 80.01 -24.96
CA GLU A 73 -11.71 81.18 -24.86
C GLU A 73 -10.50 81.09 -25.82
N LEU A 74 -10.26 79.93 -26.44
CA LEU A 74 -9.18 79.73 -27.41
C LEU A 74 -9.58 80.22 -28.81
N PRO A 75 -8.64 80.75 -29.61
CA PRO A 75 -8.84 80.98 -31.04
C PRO A 75 -9.37 79.71 -31.73
N PRO A 76 -10.30 79.83 -32.71
CA PRO A 76 -10.99 78.68 -33.32
C PRO A 76 -10.04 77.58 -33.81
N ASP A 77 -8.90 77.96 -34.40
CA ASP A 77 -7.90 77.04 -34.92
C ASP A 77 -7.20 76.21 -33.82
N LEU A 78 -7.03 76.78 -32.62
CA LEU A 78 -6.43 76.09 -31.47
C LEU A 78 -7.47 75.24 -30.74
N SER A 79 -8.69 75.76 -30.59
CA SER A 79 -9.81 75.02 -29.99
C SER A 79 -10.11 73.72 -30.75
N ALA A 80 -10.08 73.75 -32.10
CA ALA A 80 -10.23 72.57 -32.94
C ALA A 80 -9.12 71.54 -32.71
N ARG A 81 -7.85 71.97 -32.64
CA ARG A 81 -6.70 71.07 -32.41
C ARG A 81 -6.73 70.41 -31.04
N VAL A 82 -7.07 71.18 -29.99
CA VAL A 82 -7.19 70.65 -28.62
C VAL A 82 -8.36 69.67 -28.53
N SER A 83 -9.47 69.96 -29.19
CA SER A 83 -10.63 69.05 -29.25
C SER A 83 -10.27 67.71 -29.89
N ILE A 84 -9.57 67.73 -31.04
CA ILE A 84 -9.11 66.51 -31.72
C ILE A 84 -8.19 65.70 -30.80
N ALA A 85 -7.18 66.34 -30.19
CA ALA A 85 -6.25 65.66 -29.29
C ALA A 85 -6.95 65.07 -28.05
N LEU A 86 -7.98 65.75 -27.51
CA LEU A 86 -8.77 65.25 -26.39
C LEU A 86 -9.61 64.03 -26.78
N TRP A 87 -10.21 64.04 -27.98
CA TRP A 87 -10.92 62.87 -28.53
C TRP A 87 -9.98 61.69 -28.75
N ASP A 88 -8.82 61.91 -29.36
CA ASP A 88 -7.79 60.88 -29.56
C ASP A 88 -7.34 60.27 -28.22
N LEU A 89 -7.12 61.10 -27.20
CA LEU A 89 -6.74 60.63 -25.87
C LEU A 89 -7.87 59.82 -25.22
N LYS A 90 -9.12 60.26 -25.35
CA LYS A 90 -10.30 59.54 -24.83
C LYS A 90 -10.43 58.17 -25.51
N GLU A 91 -10.23 58.11 -26.82
CA GLU A 91 -10.22 56.83 -27.55
C GLU A 91 -9.07 55.92 -27.11
N GLN A 92 -7.86 56.45 -26.92
CA GLN A 92 -6.72 55.67 -26.41
C GLN A 92 -6.97 55.13 -24.99
N VAL A 93 -7.57 55.93 -24.11
CA VAL A 93 -7.94 55.51 -22.75
C VAL A 93 -9.04 54.45 -22.80
N ALA A 94 -10.06 54.61 -23.66
CA ALA A 94 -11.10 53.62 -23.86
C ALA A 94 -10.52 52.30 -24.39
N ALA A 95 -9.61 52.35 -25.37
CA ALA A 95 -8.95 51.18 -25.93
C ALA A 95 -8.10 50.44 -24.87
N LYS A 96 -7.28 51.16 -24.09
CA LYS A 96 -6.49 50.56 -23.00
C LYS A 96 -7.36 49.98 -21.88
N SER A 97 -8.44 50.66 -21.50
CA SER A 97 -9.35 50.15 -20.47
C SER A 97 -10.07 48.87 -20.93
N ALA A 98 -10.47 48.78 -22.20
CA ALA A 98 -10.99 47.55 -22.80
C ALA A 98 -9.95 46.43 -22.82
N GLN A 99 -8.68 46.73 -23.14
CA GLN A 99 -7.59 45.76 -23.08
C GLN A 99 -7.37 45.21 -21.66
N PHE A 100 -7.36 46.08 -20.65
CA PHE A 100 -7.24 45.66 -19.25
C PHE A 100 -8.43 44.81 -18.79
N ALA A 101 -9.65 45.16 -19.20
CA ALA A 101 -10.83 44.34 -18.90
C ALA A 101 -10.70 42.93 -19.49
N ALA A 102 -10.29 42.82 -20.76
CA ALA A 102 -10.07 41.53 -21.41
C ALA A 102 -8.96 40.69 -20.73
N GLN A 103 -7.87 41.33 -20.31
CA GLN A 103 -6.80 40.67 -19.55
C GLN A 103 -7.29 40.20 -18.17
N SER A 104 -8.09 41.02 -17.48
CA SER A 104 -8.70 40.66 -16.20
C SER A 104 -9.60 39.44 -16.33
N ASP A 105 -10.43 39.39 -17.38
CA ASP A 105 -11.31 38.24 -17.66
C ASP A 105 -10.49 36.97 -17.96
N GLN A 106 -9.39 37.10 -18.72
CA GLN A 106 -8.49 35.98 -18.98
C GLN A 106 -7.85 35.44 -17.70
N VAL A 107 -7.38 36.31 -16.81
CA VAL A 107 -6.80 35.91 -15.51
C VAL A 107 -7.84 35.25 -14.62
N ALA A 108 -9.08 35.76 -14.61
CA ALA A 108 -10.18 35.15 -13.86
C ALA A 108 -10.50 33.73 -14.38
N ALA A 109 -10.54 33.56 -15.71
CA ALA A 109 -10.77 32.24 -16.33
C ALA A 109 -9.65 31.24 -16.02
N GLN A 110 -8.38 31.67 -16.11
CA GLN A 110 -7.22 30.83 -15.73
C GLN A 110 -7.25 30.45 -14.25
N SER A 111 -7.58 31.40 -13.37
CA SER A 111 -7.70 31.16 -11.93
C SER A 111 -8.79 30.13 -11.63
N ALA A 112 -9.94 30.22 -12.30
CA ALA A 112 -11.02 29.23 -12.18
C ALA A 112 -10.57 27.83 -12.66
N GLN A 113 -9.81 27.76 -13.75
CA GLN A 113 -9.24 26.50 -14.25
C GLN A 113 -8.27 25.87 -13.25
N VAL A 114 -7.37 26.67 -12.66
CA VAL A 114 -6.43 26.20 -11.63
C VAL A 114 -7.17 25.68 -10.41
N LEU A 115 -8.18 26.39 -9.92
CA LEU A 115 -9.02 25.91 -8.80
C LEU A 115 -9.71 24.60 -9.13
N ALA A 116 -10.27 24.46 -10.34
CA ALA A 116 -10.90 23.20 -10.76
C ALA A 116 -9.89 22.04 -10.85
N MET A 117 -8.65 22.30 -11.27
CA MET A 117 -7.57 21.30 -11.24
C MET A 117 -7.16 20.96 -9.82
N ALA A 118 -7.05 21.94 -8.92
CA ALA A 118 -6.70 21.72 -7.52
C ALA A 118 -7.75 20.84 -6.82
N VAL A 119 -9.03 21.08 -7.04
CA VAL A 119 -10.12 20.22 -6.52
C VAL A 119 -10.02 18.79 -7.06
N LYS A 120 -9.75 18.61 -8.36
CA LYS A 120 -9.54 17.27 -8.94
C LYS A 120 -8.33 16.56 -8.35
N LEU A 121 -7.26 17.29 -8.06
CA LEU A 121 -6.05 16.74 -7.47
C LEU A 121 -6.29 16.32 -6.01
N ALA A 122 -6.99 17.14 -5.22
CA ALA A 122 -7.40 16.81 -3.86
C ALA A 122 -8.22 15.51 -3.83
N ALA A 123 -9.24 15.39 -4.68
CA ALA A 123 -10.05 14.17 -4.77
C ALA A 123 -9.24 12.92 -5.17
N LYS A 124 -8.22 13.08 -6.03
CA LYS A 124 -7.30 11.98 -6.36
C LYS A 124 -6.40 11.60 -5.18
N SER A 125 -5.93 12.59 -4.43
CA SER A 125 -5.14 12.40 -3.21
C SER A 125 -5.93 11.61 -2.17
N ASP A 126 -7.18 11.99 -1.90
CA ASP A 126 -8.05 11.29 -0.94
C ASP A 126 -8.29 9.84 -1.36
N LYS A 127 -8.51 9.60 -2.66
CA LYS A 127 -8.66 8.25 -3.21
C LYS A 127 -7.39 7.40 -3.05
N LEU A 128 -6.22 8.01 -3.16
CA LEU A 128 -4.94 7.32 -2.97
C LEU A 128 -4.73 6.98 -1.49
N ALA A 129 -5.03 7.91 -0.57
CA ALA A 129 -4.98 7.67 0.87
C ALA A 129 -5.89 6.50 1.27
N ALA A 130 -7.16 6.51 0.82
CA ALA A 130 -8.09 5.42 1.11
C ALA A 130 -7.63 4.04 0.56
N LYS A 131 -6.95 4.02 -0.60
CA LYS A 131 -6.35 2.79 -1.13
C LYS A 131 -5.16 2.33 -0.29
N SER A 132 -4.34 3.25 0.19
CA SER A 132 -3.22 2.98 1.09
C SER A 132 -3.70 2.34 2.39
N ASP A 133 -4.72 2.91 3.03
CA ASP A 133 -5.31 2.38 4.27
C ASP A 133 -5.87 0.96 4.07
N LYS A 134 -6.57 0.73 2.95
CA LYS A 134 -7.08 -0.60 2.61
C LYS A 134 -5.96 -1.62 2.39
N LEU A 135 -4.85 -1.21 1.78
CA LEU A 135 -3.70 -2.08 1.59
C LEU A 135 -3.03 -2.41 2.94
N ALA A 136 -2.86 -1.42 3.81
CA ALA A 136 -2.31 -1.62 5.16
C ALA A 136 -3.16 -2.60 5.98
N ALA A 137 -4.48 -2.45 5.95
CA ALA A 137 -5.40 -3.35 6.64
C ALA A 137 -5.31 -4.81 6.12
N LYS A 138 -5.20 -4.99 4.79
CA LYS A 138 -5.03 -6.33 4.19
C LYS A 138 -3.68 -6.96 4.53
N THR A 139 -2.62 -6.17 4.58
CA THR A 139 -1.28 -6.65 4.97
C THR A 139 -1.28 -7.14 6.41
N GLU A 140 -1.93 -6.40 7.32
CA GLU A 140 -2.09 -6.78 8.72
C GLU A 140 -2.92 -8.05 8.88
N GLU A 141 -4.03 -8.18 8.13
CA GLU A 141 -4.85 -9.41 8.11
C GLU A 141 -4.03 -10.62 7.63
N LEU A 142 -3.28 -10.48 6.54
CA LEU A 142 -2.40 -11.54 6.03
C LEU A 142 -1.35 -11.95 7.05
N HIS A 143 -0.74 -10.98 7.74
CA HIS A 143 0.26 -11.26 8.77
C HIS A 143 -0.34 -12.07 9.93
N ARG A 144 -1.53 -11.70 10.42
CA ARG A 144 -2.25 -12.46 11.46
C ARG A 144 -2.59 -13.88 11.01
N THR A 145 -3.04 -14.06 9.77
CA THR A 145 -3.33 -15.39 9.23
C THR A 145 -2.08 -16.25 9.16
N LYS A 146 -0.96 -15.70 8.67
CA LYS A 146 0.34 -16.42 8.65
C LYS A 146 0.84 -16.78 10.06
N GLN A 147 0.63 -15.90 11.03
CA GLN A 147 0.97 -16.16 12.44
C GLN A 147 0.08 -17.26 13.02
N SER A 148 -1.23 -17.24 12.76
CA SER A 148 -2.16 -18.28 13.18
C SER A 148 -1.79 -19.64 12.58
N LEU A 149 -1.43 -19.68 11.29
CA LEU A 149 -0.93 -20.88 10.65
C LEU A 149 0.35 -21.40 11.31
N SER A 150 1.30 -20.51 11.61
CA SER A 150 2.55 -20.88 12.28
C SER A 150 2.29 -21.50 13.66
N ARG A 151 1.35 -20.94 14.44
CA ARG A 151 0.92 -21.53 15.72
C ARG A 151 0.26 -22.90 15.56
N ALA A 152 -0.60 -23.05 14.55
CA ALA A 152 -1.26 -24.32 14.25
C ALA A 152 -0.26 -25.42 13.85
N LEU A 153 0.72 -25.08 13.00
CA LEU A 153 1.80 -25.98 12.62
C LEU A 153 2.66 -26.39 13.83
N TYR A 154 3.00 -25.43 14.69
CA TYR A 154 3.71 -25.73 15.93
C TYR A 154 2.91 -26.67 16.84
N ALA A 155 1.60 -26.44 16.99
CA ALA A 155 0.71 -27.33 17.74
C ALA A 155 0.57 -28.72 17.10
N ALA A 156 0.76 -28.83 15.78
CA ALA A 156 0.83 -30.10 15.04
C ALA A 156 2.20 -30.80 15.13
N GLY A 157 3.16 -30.24 15.89
CA GLY A 157 4.48 -30.83 16.13
C GLY A 157 5.60 -30.33 15.20
N VAL A 158 5.36 -29.28 14.41
CA VAL A 158 6.41 -28.66 13.58
C VAL A 158 7.31 -27.79 14.46
N VAL A 159 8.53 -28.26 14.73
CA VAL A 159 9.50 -27.60 15.62
C VAL A 159 10.81 -27.23 14.94
N ASN A 160 11.05 -27.71 13.72
CA ASN A 160 12.24 -27.43 12.91
C ASN A 160 11.97 -27.66 11.40
N ALA A 161 12.94 -27.39 10.54
CA ALA A 161 12.81 -27.58 9.09
C ALA A 161 12.47 -29.03 8.70
N ARG A 162 13.04 -30.02 9.42
CA ARG A 162 12.79 -31.44 9.15
C ARG A 162 11.34 -31.82 9.41
N THR A 163 10.81 -31.48 10.59
CA THR A 163 9.40 -31.74 10.96
C THR A 163 8.43 -30.95 10.07
N LEU A 164 8.84 -29.78 9.56
CA LEU A 164 8.07 -29.06 8.54
C LEU A 164 8.00 -29.85 7.22
N LEU A 165 9.13 -30.40 6.74
CA LEU A 165 9.16 -31.24 5.54
C LEU A 165 8.33 -32.51 5.71
N GLU A 166 8.39 -33.15 6.89
CA GLU A 166 7.56 -34.31 7.23
C GLU A 166 6.06 -33.94 7.16
N TYR A 167 5.68 -32.80 7.72
CA TYR A 167 4.31 -32.27 7.64
C TYR A 167 3.89 -31.99 6.19
N VAL A 168 4.76 -31.38 5.37
CA VAL A 168 4.48 -31.11 3.95
C VAL A 168 4.25 -32.40 3.17
N VAL A 169 5.09 -33.41 3.37
CA VAL A 169 4.91 -34.71 2.71
C VAL A 169 3.58 -35.34 3.13
N MET A 170 3.28 -35.37 4.42
CA MET A 170 2.01 -35.89 4.92
C MET A 170 0.81 -35.16 4.30
N GLN A 171 0.83 -33.83 4.29
CA GLN A 171 -0.24 -33.00 3.72
C GLN A 171 -0.41 -33.23 2.21
N TRP A 172 0.69 -33.33 1.46
CA TRP A 172 0.65 -33.59 0.02
C TRP A 172 0.23 -35.02 -0.30
N GLU A 173 0.59 -35.99 0.54
CA GLU A 173 0.15 -37.38 0.40
C GLU A 173 -1.39 -37.47 0.54
N GLU A 174 -1.94 -36.84 1.57
CA GLU A 174 -3.40 -36.74 1.78
C GLU A 174 -4.10 -36.02 0.63
N GLU A 175 -3.57 -34.88 0.19
CA GLU A 175 -4.17 -34.04 -0.86
C GLU A 175 -4.17 -34.71 -2.24
N LEU A 176 -3.12 -35.47 -2.56
CA LEU A 176 -2.89 -35.96 -3.93
C LEU A 176 -3.26 -37.42 -4.13
N PHE A 177 -3.17 -38.23 -3.08
CA PHE A 177 -3.33 -39.67 -3.21
C PHE A 177 -4.57 -40.19 -2.48
N CYS A 178 -5.21 -39.42 -1.59
CA CYS A 178 -6.44 -39.82 -0.87
C CYS A 178 -6.34 -41.21 -0.19
N SER A 179 -5.13 -41.71 0.09
CA SER A 179 -4.87 -43.15 0.27
C SER A 179 -4.29 -43.50 1.65
N VAL A 180 -4.67 -44.69 2.15
CA VAL A 180 -4.21 -45.31 3.41
C VAL A 180 -2.91 -46.14 3.21
N GLY A 181 -2.19 -45.95 2.12
CA GLY A 181 -0.99 -46.72 1.78
C GLY A 181 0.26 -45.86 1.76
N ARG A 182 1.42 -46.40 2.21
CA ARG A 182 2.71 -45.68 2.21
C ARG A 182 3.17 -45.36 0.79
N VAL A 183 2.97 -44.12 0.34
CA VAL A 183 3.55 -43.62 -0.91
C VAL A 183 5.02 -43.28 -0.68
N LYS A 184 5.89 -43.57 -1.66
CA LYS A 184 7.29 -43.16 -1.59
C LYS A 184 7.38 -41.64 -1.57
N ARG A 185 8.14 -41.05 -0.64
CA ARG A 185 8.26 -39.59 -0.45
C ARG A 185 8.64 -38.85 -1.73
N HIS A 186 9.63 -39.38 -2.46
CA HIS A 186 9.98 -38.88 -3.79
C HIS A 186 8.76 -38.72 -4.72
N LYS A 187 7.85 -39.70 -4.77
CA LYS A 187 6.63 -39.62 -5.59
C LYS A 187 5.68 -38.52 -5.10
N VAL A 188 5.59 -38.34 -3.79
CA VAL A 188 4.78 -37.27 -3.18
C VAL A 188 5.35 -35.89 -3.54
N PHE A 189 6.67 -35.68 -3.38
CA PHE A 189 7.31 -34.43 -3.76
C PHE A 189 7.15 -34.14 -5.26
N LYS A 190 7.39 -35.14 -6.11
CA LYS A 190 7.21 -35.02 -7.55
C LYS A 190 5.79 -34.60 -7.92
N ALA A 191 4.78 -35.26 -7.36
CA ALA A 191 3.38 -34.92 -7.62
C ALA A 191 2.99 -33.54 -7.07
N GLY A 192 3.48 -33.18 -5.88
CA GLY A 192 3.23 -31.87 -5.28
C GLY A 192 3.87 -30.73 -6.07
N LEU A 193 5.10 -30.91 -6.54
CA LEU A 193 5.78 -29.93 -7.39
C LEU A 193 5.04 -29.71 -8.72
N ARG A 194 4.53 -30.77 -9.35
CA ARG A 194 3.69 -30.65 -10.56
C ARG A 194 2.44 -29.81 -10.32
N LYS A 195 1.80 -29.95 -9.15
CA LYS A 195 0.61 -29.18 -8.78
C LYS A 195 0.94 -27.73 -8.39
N ARG A 196 2.14 -27.49 -7.83
CA ARG A 196 2.58 -26.21 -7.26
C ARG A 196 3.61 -25.50 -8.14
N LYS A 197 3.15 -24.99 -9.29
CA LYS A 197 4.01 -24.33 -10.28
C LYS A 197 4.78 -23.12 -9.73
N GLU A 198 4.20 -22.37 -8.79
CA GLU A 198 4.89 -21.22 -8.16
C GLU A 198 6.08 -21.66 -7.30
N LEU A 199 5.99 -22.82 -6.63
CA LEU A 199 7.12 -23.40 -5.90
C LEU A 199 8.25 -23.80 -6.86
N VAL A 200 7.92 -24.43 -7.98
CA VAL A 200 8.91 -24.78 -9.03
C VAL A 200 9.59 -23.54 -9.57
N LYS A 201 8.84 -22.45 -9.83
CA LYS A 201 9.41 -21.16 -10.24
C LYS A 201 10.36 -20.58 -9.18
N CYS A 202 9.96 -20.61 -7.91
CA CYS A 202 10.80 -20.16 -6.80
C CYS A 202 12.11 -20.96 -6.75
N LEU A 203 12.03 -22.29 -6.76
CA LEU A 203 13.20 -23.17 -6.72
C LEU A 203 14.12 -22.95 -7.92
N ARG A 204 13.57 -22.76 -9.13
CA ARG A 204 14.38 -22.47 -10.32
C ARG A 204 15.11 -21.13 -10.22
N ARG A 205 14.46 -20.11 -9.64
CA ARG A 205 15.03 -18.77 -9.50
C ARG A 205 16.10 -18.74 -8.40
N ASP A 206 15.79 -19.33 -7.25
CA ASP A 206 16.57 -19.16 -6.02
C ASP A 206 17.55 -20.32 -5.77
N VAL A 207 17.39 -21.44 -6.49
CA VAL A 207 18.26 -22.62 -6.42
C VAL A 207 18.70 -23.07 -7.81
N PRO A 208 19.41 -22.20 -8.58
CA PRO A 208 19.78 -22.49 -9.96
C PRO A 208 20.66 -23.74 -10.08
N THR A 209 21.38 -24.13 -9.03
CA THR A 209 22.21 -25.35 -8.99
C THR A 209 21.41 -26.65 -9.13
N TRP A 210 20.10 -26.62 -8.92
CA TRP A 210 19.21 -27.79 -9.08
C TRP A 210 18.69 -27.96 -10.50
N VAL A 211 18.96 -27.01 -11.40
CA VAL A 211 18.45 -27.02 -12.77
C VAL A 211 19.60 -26.80 -13.75
N HIS A 212 19.71 -27.67 -14.75
CA HIS A 212 20.71 -27.53 -15.81
C HIS A 212 20.09 -26.98 -17.10
N ALA A 213 20.91 -26.29 -17.90
CA ALA A 213 20.46 -25.78 -19.20
C ALA A 213 20.06 -26.94 -20.12
N GLY A 214 18.91 -26.82 -20.79
CA GLY A 214 18.39 -27.83 -21.71
C GLY A 214 17.56 -28.94 -21.07
N MET A 215 17.32 -28.89 -19.76
CA MET A 215 16.43 -29.82 -19.06
C MET A 215 14.96 -29.52 -19.37
N ASP A 216 14.17 -30.55 -19.69
CA ASP A 216 12.72 -30.41 -19.83
C ASP A 216 12.03 -30.25 -18.44
N GLU A 217 10.76 -29.83 -18.44
CA GLU A 217 10.03 -29.53 -17.19
C GLU A 217 9.86 -30.76 -16.30
N GLU A 218 9.73 -31.95 -16.89
CA GLU A 218 9.49 -33.19 -16.16
C GLU A 218 10.77 -33.69 -15.48
N GLN A 219 11.91 -33.63 -16.19
CA GLN A 219 13.23 -33.93 -15.65
C GLN A 219 13.61 -32.93 -14.55
N MET A 220 13.28 -31.65 -14.73
CA MET A 220 13.49 -30.62 -13.72
C MET A 220 12.71 -30.91 -12.43
N VAL A 221 11.43 -31.26 -12.54
CA VAL A 221 10.61 -31.60 -11.38
C VAL A 221 11.11 -32.88 -10.70
N GLU A 222 11.55 -33.87 -11.48
CA GLU A 222 12.16 -35.11 -10.98
C GLU A 222 13.40 -34.83 -10.12
N ASP A 223 14.33 -34.01 -10.61
CA ASP A 223 15.58 -33.71 -9.90
C ASP A 223 15.35 -32.79 -8.69
N MET A 224 14.42 -31.83 -8.78
CA MET A 224 13.97 -31.06 -7.61
C MET A 224 13.36 -31.96 -6.53
N ALA A 225 12.56 -32.97 -6.91
CA ALA A 225 11.96 -33.90 -5.96
C ALA A 225 13.01 -34.76 -5.25
N LYS A 226 14.03 -35.24 -5.98
CA LYS A 226 15.18 -35.95 -5.38
C LYS A 226 15.96 -35.07 -4.41
N ASN A 227 16.22 -33.83 -4.80
CA ASN A 227 16.95 -32.89 -3.94
C ASN A 227 16.17 -32.54 -2.66
N LEU A 228 14.84 -32.37 -2.74
CA LEU A 228 14.00 -32.17 -1.55
C LEU A 228 13.99 -33.40 -0.63
N GLU A 229 13.97 -34.61 -1.19
CA GLU A 229 14.09 -35.83 -0.40
C GLU A 229 15.47 -35.92 0.28
N ALA A 230 16.54 -35.57 -0.43
CA ALA A 230 17.89 -35.53 0.14
C ALA A 230 18.01 -34.50 1.26
N VAL A 231 17.46 -33.29 1.08
CA VAL A 231 17.36 -32.27 2.13
C VAL A 231 16.62 -32.84 3.32
N MET A 232 15.43 -33.42 3.15
CA MET A 232 14.66 -33.99 4.26
C MET A 232 15.42 -35.07 5.06
N LEU A 233 16.27 -35.87 4.39
CA LEU A 233 17.07 -36.90 5.04
C LEU A 233 18.30 -36.35 5.78
N ASP A 234 18.72 -35.12 5.51
CA ASP A 234 19.84 -34.48 6.17
C ASP A 234 19.53 -34.18 7.66
N ALA A 235 20.25 -34.85 8.55
CA ALA A 235 20.09 -34.71 10.01
C ALA A 235 20.42 -33.29 10.50
N SER A 236 21.25 -32.54 9.76
CA SER A 236 21.62 -31.18 10.13
C SER A 236 20.47 -30.18 9.96
N ASN A 237 19.33 -30.57 9.35
CA ASN A 237 18.13 -29.72 9.29
C ASN A 237 17.43 -29.48 10.64
N ASN A 238 17.90 -30.14 11.70
CA ASN A 238 17.47 -29.81 13.07
C ASN A 238 18.03 -28.47 13.55
N ILE A 239 19.04 -27.90 12.87
CA ILE A 239 19.63 -26.60 13.16
C ILE A 239 18.65 -25.45 12.83
N HIS A 240 17.75 -25.67 11.88
CA HIS A 240 16.72 -24.69 11.50
C HIS A 240 15.50 -24.83 12.40
N THR A 241 15.31 -23.90 13.33
CA THR A 241 14.25 -23.96 14.34
C THR A 241 12.94 -23.39 13.81
N PHE A 242 11.82 -23.86 14.37
CA PHE A 242 10.50 -23.33 14.08
C PHE A 242 9.90 -22.72 15.34
N HIS A 243 9.52 -21.45 15.28
CA HIS A 243 8.95 -20.72 16.41
C HIS A 243 7.49 -20.32 16.10
N PRO A 244 6.54 -20.50 17.03
CA PRO A 244 5.11 -20.24 16.76
C PRO A 244 4.77 -18.78 16.42
N VAL A 245 5.63 -17.83 16.80
CA VAL A 245 5.44 -16.39 16.52
C VAL A 245 6.17 -15.94 15.26
N ILE A 246 7.37 -16.49 15.00
CA ILE A 246 8.28 -16.02 13.94
C ILE A 246 8.19 -16.90 12.69
N GLY A 247 7.80 -18.17 12.86
CA GLY A 247 7.81 -19.20 11.83
C GLY A 247 9.15 -19.92 11.74
N LEU A 248 9.52 -20.33 10.52
CA LEU A 248 10.75 -21.08 10.25
C LEU A 248 11.96 -20.15 10.25
N THR A 249 12.90 -20.41 11.14
CA THR A 249 14.17 -19.67 11.23
C THR A 249 15.28 -20.47 10.57
N LEU A 250 15.83 -19.94 9.48
CA LEU A 250 16.89 -20.58 8.70
C LEU A 250 18.24 -19.94 9.05
N LEU A 251 19.22 -20.77 9.39
CA LEU A 251 20.58 -20.35 9.72
C LEU A 251 21.47 -20.47 8.50
N LYS A 252 21.95 -19.35 7.97
CA LYS A 252 22.72 -19.31 6.72
C LYS A 252 24.04 -20.10 6.80
N THR A 253 24.65 -20.17 7.98
CA THR A 253 25.92 -20.88 8.20
C THR A 253 25.76 -22.37 8.50
N GLY A 254 24.55 -22.83 8.79
CA GLY A 254 24.29 -24.22 9.17
C GLY A 254 24.21 -25.19 7.99
N HIS A 255 24.03 -24.68 6.78
CA HIS A 255 23.69 -25.45 5.59
C HIS A 255 24.24 -24.86 4.30
N SER A 256 24.22 -25.64 3.22
CA SER A 256 24.49 -25.13 1.89
C SER A 256 23.48 -24.03 1.50
N ALA A 257 23.94 -23.00 0.79
CA ALA A 257 23.05 -21.93 0.31
C ALA A 257 21.85 -22.47 -0.50
N PRO A 258 22.01 -23.50 -1.37
CA PRO A 258 20.87 -24.16 -2.03
C PRO A 258 19.81 -24.72 -1.07
N THR A 259 20.23 -25.37 0.02
CA THR A 259 19.31 -25.94 1.02
C THR A 259 18.48 -24.86 1.69
N VAL A 260 19.13 -23.79 2.14
CA VAL A 260 18.44 -22.67 2.81
C VAL A 260 17.45 -22.00 1.88
N ALA A 261 17.84 -21.75 0.62
CA ALA A 261 16.95 -21.16 -0.38
C ALA A 261 15.75 -22.08 -0.71
N ALA A 262 15.99 -23.39 -0.83
CA ALA A 262 14.91 -24.36 -1.08
C ALA A 262 13.90 -24.41 0.08
N LEU A 263 14.38 -24.42 1.33
CA LEU A 263 13.52 -24.37 2.52
C LEU A 263 12.72 -23.07 2.60
N ALA A 264 13.32 -21.93 2.23
CA ALA A 264 12.61 -20.66 2.18
C ALA A 264 11.49 -20.67 1.13
N CYS A 265 11.77 -21.18 -0.08
CA CYS A 265 10.75 -21.35 -1.12
C CYS A 265 9.61 -22.28 -0.67
N LEU A 266 9.94 -23.37 0.03
CA LEU A 266 8.94 -24.29 0.53
C LEU A 266 8.06 -23.64 1.61
N ALA A 267 8.68 -22.94 2.57
CA ALA A 267 7.96 -22.23 3.62
C ALA A 267 6.99 -21.19 3.03
N ASP A 268 7.44 -20.41 2.05
CA ASP A 268 6.60 -19.43 1.36
C ASP A 268 5.43 -20.09 0.61
N SER A 269 5.68 -21.22 -0.08
CA SER A 269 4.63 -21.97 -0.77
C SER A 269 3.55 -22.54 0.17
N MET A 270 3.92 -22.77 1.43
CA MET A 270 3.02 -23.23 2.49
C MET A 270 2.40 -22.06 3.27
N GLY A 271 2.74 -20.80 2.94
CA GLY A 271 2.25 -19.61 3.65
C GLY A 271 2.86 -19.40 5.04
N VAL A 272 3.97 -20.08 5.34
CA VAL A 272 4.67 -20.03 6.62
C VAL A 272 5.61 -18.83 6.64
N LEU A 273 5.67 -18.12 7.78
CA LEU A 273 6.67 -17.06 7.96
C LEU A 273 8.08 -17.65 7.96
N CYS A 274 9.01 -17.01 7.26
CA CYS A 274 10.40 -17.49 7.20
C CYS A 274 11.35 -16.32 7.48
N HIS A 275 12.34 -16.58 8.34
CA HIS A 275 13.38 -15.61 8.68
C HIS A 275 14.75 -16.24 8.47
N ILE A 276 15.60 -15.60 7.67
CA ILE A 276 16.96 -16.06 7.42
C ILE A 276 17.90 -15.24 8.32
N MET A 277 18.60 -15.93 9.21
CA MET A 277 19.57 -15.34 10.13
C MET A 277 20.98 -15.58 9.64
N GLU A 278 21.79 -14.51 9.65
CA GLU A 278 23.23 -14.60 9.49
C GLU A 278 23.88 -14.66 10.87
N VAL A 279 24.56 -15.77 11.17
CA VAL A 279 25.38 -15.84 12.39
C VAL A 279 26.59 -14.97 12.15
N LYS A 280 26.62 -13.77 12.76
CA LYS A 280 27.87 -13.01 12.88
C LYS A 280 28.84 -13.88 13.67
N THR A 281 29.84 -14.43 13.00
CA THR A 281 30.98 -15.06 13.66
C THR A 281 31.56 -14.04 14.64
N MET A 282 31.56 -14.35 15.94
CA MET A 282 32.14 -13.52 17.01
C MET A 282 33.68 -13.48 16.95
N GLY A 283 34.26 -13.39 15.74
CA GLY A 283 35.68 -13.55 15.49
C GLY A 283 36.44 -12.28 15.12
N ASP A 284 35.80 -11.11 15.10
CA ASP A 284 36.42 -9.85 14.68
C ASP A 284 36.23 -8.71 15.70
N GLN A 285 36.35 -9.06 16.97
CA GLN A 285 36.81 -8.12 18.01
C GLN A 285 38.22 -8.56 18.39
N ARG A 286 39.18 -8.38 17.46
CA ARG A 286 40.60 -8.38 17.81
C ARG A 286 41.05 -6.93 17.91
N ASP A 287 41.13 -6.48 19.16
CA ASP A 287 42.17 -5.59 19.68
C ASP A 287 42.48 -4.34 18.85
N GLU A 288 41.54 -3.39 18.85
CA GLU A 288 41.86 -1.97 18.68
C GLU A 288 42.25 -1.40 20.05
N ASN A 289 43.31 -1.96 20.64
CA ASN A 289 43.82 -1.51 21.93
C ASN A 289 45.33 -1.82 22.02
N ASP A 290 46.10 -1.29 21.07
CA ASP A 290 47.54 -1.09 21.21
C ASP A 290 48.01 -0.05 20.20
N ASN A 291 48.25 1.18 20.68
CA ASN A 291 49.41 2.04 20.40
C ASN A 291 49.05 3.52 20.65
N ASP A 292 49.08 3.93 21.93
CA ASP A 292 49.47 5.29 22.26
C ASP A 292 50.42 5.27 23.47
N VAL A 293 51.68 4.92 23.18
CA VAL A 293 52.82 5.16 24.08
C VAL A 293 54.02 5.64 23.24
N THR A 294 54.18 6.98 23.25
CA THR A 294 55.44 7.77 23.25
C THR A 294 56.31 7.95 21.99
N SER A 295 56.85 9.19 21.92
CA SER A 295 57.96 9.77 21.14
C SER A 295 57.45 10.65 19.97
N VAL A 296 57.58 11.99 19.95
CA VAL A 296 58.61 12.92 20.44
C VAL A 296 57.96 14.26 20.84
#